data_AF-A0A831TDA3-F1
#
_entry.id   AF-A0A831TDA3-F1
#
_cell.length_a   1.000
_cell.length_b   1.000
_cell.length_c   1.000
_cell.angle_alpha   90.00
_cell.angle_beta   90.00
_cell.angle_gamma   90.00
#
_symmetry.space_group_name_H-M   'P 1'
#
loop_
_entity.id
_entity.type
_entity.pdbx_description
1 polymer ?
#
loop_
_entity_poly.entity_id
_entity_poly.type
_entity_poly.pdbx_seq_one_letter_code
_entity_poly.pdbx_strand_id
1 'polypeptide(L)'
;MESVHKQKISEDQLKTIVSHAFNQSYEYAKELSDGWANMAYSILLDDGRTVVLKIAPSKDKLVMRCERNNMRTEVEVLMLVGQTERLPVPRIYTYDPSCSLIPSEYFFMEHIVGTPLKQIRSSLTPEELVGIELQLGIYSRWINSYQGTQFGYYHQENGWRDTWPEAFLMMIDDVLTDGKEAGVILPVSYSLIESEISRNMHALNEVTEACLVDWDLWDGNIFIHEGQISGIIDFERAFWGEPLIEYYFGRFARTEAFEQGYGRTVSTDLERRRRALYDLYFDLILVIECSYRKYENLEHIKWTYENFSVGFENLRNI
;
A
#
# COMPACT_ATOMS: atom_id res chain seq x y z
N MET A 1 13.89 -15.97 -6.18
CA MET A 1 13.06 -16.89 -5.39
C MET A 1 11.71 -16.95 -6.10
N GLU A 2 11.39 -18.06 -6.77
CA GLU A 2 10.10 -18.16 -7.49
C GLU A 2 8.98 -18.29 -6.46
N SER A 3 8.06 -17.31 -6.45
CA SER A 3 6.87 -17.38 -5.61
C SER A 3 5.98 -18.53 -6.10
N VAL A 4 5.78 -19.53 -5.25
CA VAL A 4 5.01 -20.77 -5.49
C VAL A 4 3.51 -20.50 -5.78
N HIS A 5 3.08 -19.24 -5.79
CA HIS A 5 1.67 -18.83 -5.80
C HIS A 5 1.30 -17.82 -6.89
N LYS A 6 2.17 -17.61 -7.89
CA LYS A 6 1.92 -16.75 -9.05
C LYS A 6 1.25 -17.54 -10.18
N GLN A 7 0.00 -17.20 -10.51
CA GLN A 7 -0.71 -17.79 -11.65
C GLN A 7 -0.12 -17.27 -12.97
N LYS A 8 0.96 -17.92 -13.45
CA LYS A 8 1.57 -17.58 -14.75
C LYS A 8 0.51 -17.75 -15.84
N ILE A 9 0.15 -16.64 -16.49
CA ILE A 9 -0.70 -16.68 -17.68
C ILE A 9 0.10 -17.22 -18.86
N SER A 10 -0.58 -17.92 -19.76
CA SER A 10 0.06 -18.42 -20.99
C SER A 10 0.35 -17.29 -21.97
N GLU A 11 1.24 -17.55 -22.92
CA GLU A 11 1.53 -16.60 -24.01
C GLU A 11 0.27 -16.26 -24.82
N ASP A 12 -0.62 -17.24 -25.07
CA ASP A 12 -1.88 -17.02 -25.78
C ASP A 12 -2.86 -16.14 -25.00
N GLN A 13 -2.91 -16.31 -23.67
CA GLN A 13 -3.69 -15.45 -22.78
C GLN A 13 -3.14 -14.02 -22.82
N LEU A 14 -1.81 -13.86 -22.75
CA LEU A 14 -1.17 -12.55 -22.83
C LEU A 14 -1.46 -11.84 -24.16
N LYS A 15 -1.33 -12.55 -25.29
CA LYS A 15 -1.69 -12.03 -26.63
C LYS A 15 -3.15 -11.59 -26.69
N THR A 16 -4.05 -12.39 -26.10
CA THR A 16 -5.49 -12.09 -26.07
C THR A 16 -5.77 -10.76 -25.36
N ILE A 17 -5.24 -10.59 -24.15
CA ILE A 17 -5.51 -9.39 -23.34
C ILE A 17 -4.80 -8.14 -23.88
N VAL A 18 -3.60 -8.28 -24.47
CA VAL A 18 -2.89 -7.17 -25.14
C VAL A 18 -3.66 -6.72 -26.38
N SER A 19 -4.08 -7.65 -27.23
CA SER A 19 -4.87 -7.36 -28.43
C SER A 19 -6.20 -6.69 -28.05
N HIS A 20 -6.88 -7.17 -27.00
CA HIS A 20 -8.10 -6.55 -26.50
C HIS A 20 -7.88 -5.11 -26.01
N ALA A 21 -6.81 -4.86 -25.25
CA ALA A 21 -6.56 -3.55 -24.65
C ALA A 21 -6.04 -2.51 -25.64
N PHE A 22 -5.21 -2.91 -26.61
CA PHE A 22 -4.47 -1.99 -27.47
C PHE A 22 -4.71 -2.16 -28.96
N ASN A 23 -5.47 -3.18 -29.38
CA ASN A 23 -5.71 -3.53 -30.79
C ASN A 23 -4.40 -3.73 -31.59
N GLN A 24 -3.39 -4.32 -30.95
CA GLN A 24 -2.08 -4.63 -31.53
C GLN A 24 -1.40 -5.81 -30.80
N SER A 25 -0.25 -6.25 -31.31
CA SER A 25 0.57 -7.26 -30.64
C SER A 25 1.66 -6.60 -29.77
N TYR A 26 2.56 -7.41 -29.24
CA TYR A 26 3.72 -6.96 -28.48
C TYR A 26 4.98 -7.67 -28.97
N GLU A 27 6.12 -6.97 -28.88
CA GLU A 27 7.43 -7.49 -29.24
C GLU A 27 8.00 -8.38 -28.14
N TYR A 28 7.87 -7.93 -26.88
CA TYR A 28 8.49 -8.58 -25.74
C TYR A 28 7.71 -8.35 -24.45
N ALA A 29 7.70 -9.35 -23.56
CA ALA A 29 7.11 -9.27 -22.24
C ALA A 29 8.06 -9.86 -21.19
N LYS A 30 8.23 -9.16 -20.08
CA LYS A 30 9.10 -9.56 -18.96
C LYS A 30 8.34 -9.48 -17.65
N GLU A 31 8.39 -10.55 -16.86
CA GLU A 31 7.86 -10.53 -15.50
C GLU A 31 8.69 -9.56 -14.63
N LEU A 32 8.00 -8.70 -13.90
CA LEU A 32 8.56 -7.83 -12.87
C LEU A 32 8.59 -8.61 -11.55
N SER A 33 9.79 -8.86 -11.04
CA SER A 33 10.01 -9.68 -9.84
C SER A 33 9.79 -8.94 -8.52
N ASP A 34 9.60 -7.62 -8.54
CA ASP A 34 9.70 -6.77 -7.36
C ASP A 34 8.37 -6.60 -6.60
N GLY A 35 7.26 -7.15 -7.12
CA GLY A 35 5.93 -7.13 -6.51
C GLY A 35 5.58 -8.43 -5.76
N TRP A 36 4.94 -8.29 -4.59
CA TRP A 36 4.68 -9.39 -3.65
C TRP A 36 3.27 -10.01 -3.77
N ALA A 37 2.25 -9.22 -4.13
CA ALA A 37 0.85 -9.66 -4.15
C ALA A 37 0.32 -10.01 -5.55
N ASN A 38 0.47 -9.08 -6.50
CA ASN A 38 0.02 -9.20 -7.89
C ASN A 38 1.16 -9.67 -8.80
N MET A 39 0.81 -10.38 -9.87
CA MET A 39 1.77 -10.63 -10.96
C MET A 39 1.86 -9.41 -11.83
N ALA A 40 3.07 -8.91 -12.06
CA ALA A 40 3.30 -7.74 -12.90
C ALA A 40 4.21 -8.09 -14.09
N TYR A 41 3.90 -7.56 -15.27
CA TYR A 41 4.72 -7.69 -16.47
C TYR A 41 5.00 -6.31 -17.06
N SER A 42 6.23 -6.09 -17.51
CA SER A 42 6.56 -4.99 -18.42
C SER A 42 6.50 -5.51 -19.85
N ILE A 43 5.75 -4.84 -20.71
CA ILE A 43 5.44 -5.27 -22.08
C ILE A 43 5.78 -4.16 -23.06
N LEU A 44 6.62 -4.47 -24.05
CA LEU A 44 6.92 -3.59 -25.18
C LEU A 44 5.94 -3.88 -26.32
N LEU A 45 5.07 -2.91 -26.62
CA LEU A 45 4.11 -2.97 -27.72
C LEU A 45 4.80 -2.73 -29.06
N ASP A 46 4.20 -3.19 -30.16
CA ASP A 46 4.75 -3.03 -31.53
C ASP A 46 4.91 -1.57 -31.98
N ASP A 47 4.21 -0.63 -31.32
CA ASP A 47 4.34 0.81 -31.55
C ASP A 47 5.47 1.47 -30.74
N GLY A 48 6.26 0.68 -30.02
CA GLY A 48 7.39 1.12 -29.21
C GLY A 48 7.03 1.61 -27.81
N ARG A 49 5.74 1.63 -27.41
CA ARG A 49 5.34 1.97 -26.03
C ARG A 49 5.56 0.80 -25.09
N THR A 50 6.09 1.09 -23.89
CA THR A 50 6.14 0.13 -22.78
C THR A 50 4.95 0.32 -21.85
N VAL A 51 4.28 -0.78 -21.49
CA VAL A 51 3.15 -0.78 -20.54
C VAL A 51 3.40 -1.78 -19.42
N VAL A 52 2.74 -1.56 -18.27
CA VAL A 52 2.74 -2.50 -17.15
C VAL A 52 1.39 -3.19 -17.10
N LEU A 53 1.40 -4.52 -17.09
CA LEU A 53 0.24 -5.37 -16.82
C LEU A 53 0.30 -5.82 -15.37
N LYS A 54 -0.75 -5.62 -14.59
CA LYS A 54 -0.94 -6.28 -13.29
C LYS A 54 -2.10 -7.28 -13.39
N ILE A 55 -1.93 -8.45 -12.80
CA ILE A 55 -2.93 -9.54 -12.76
C ILE A 55 -3.17 -9.91 -11.31
N ALA A 56 -4.45 -9.98 -10.94
CA ALA A 56 -4.88 -10.34 -9.60
C ALA A 56 -4.42 -11.77 -9.26
N PRO A 57 -4.16 -12.07 -7.98
CA PRO A 57 -3.91 -13.44 -7.56
C PRO A 57 -5.08 -14.36 -7.91
N SER A 58 -4.80 -15.66 -8.00
CA SER A 58 -5.85 -16.68 -8.12
C SER A 58 -6.88 -16.54 -7.00
N LYS A 59 -8.16 -16.80 -7.30
CA LYS A 59 -9.27 -16.81 -6.33
C LYS A 59 -9.06 -17.79 -5.17
N ASP A 60 -8.24 -18.83 -5.38
CA ASP A 60 -7.92 -19.82 -4.36
C ASP A 60 -6.81 -19.37 -3.40
N LYS A 61 -6.17 -18.22 -3.68
CA LYS A 61 -5.14 -17.66 -2.79
C LYS A 61 -5.81 -17.14 -1.52
N LEU A 62 -5.40 -17.71 -0.40
CA LEU A 62 -5.75 -17.16 0.91
C LEU A 62 -5.05 -15.81 1.07
N VAL A 63 -5.84 -14.76 1.24
CA VAL A 63 -5.39 -13.39 1.49
C VAL A 63 -5.93 -12.91 2.83
N MET A 64 -5.28 -11.93 3.43
CA MET A 64 -5.79 -11.29 4.65
C MET A 64 -7.07 -10.51 4.34
N ARG A 65 -7.92 -10.29 5.34
CA ARG A 65 -9.16 -9.50 5.22
C ARG A 65 -8.89 -8.10 4.69
N CYS A 66 -7.82 -7.46 5.17
CA CYS A 66 -7.37 -6.13 4.72
C CYS A 66 -6.79 -6.10 3.29
N GLU A 67 -6.57 -7.25 2.65
CA GLU A 67 -6.05 -7.36 1.27
C GLU A 67 -7.17 -7.65 0.25
N ARG A 68 -8.43 -7.72 0.69
CA ARG A 68 -9.57 -8.00 -0.18
C ARG A 68 -9.80 -6.83 -1.13
N ASN A 69 -9.96 -7.16 -2.42
CA ASN A 69 -10.21 -6.21 -3.50
C ASN A 69 -9.07 -5.17 -3.73
N ASN A 70 -7.85 -5.44 -3.27
CA ASN A 70 -6.67 -4.58 -3.46
C ASN A 70 -6.48 -4.10 -4.90
N MET A 71 -6.62 -4.98 -5.90
CA MET A 71 -6.50 -4.60 -7.31
C MET A 71 -7.55 -3.56 -7.72
N ARG A 72 -8.81 -3.74 -7.28
CA ARG A 72 -9.88 -2.82 -7.61
C ARG A 72 -9.69 -1.47 -6.92
N THR A 73 -9.27 -1.49 -5.66
CA THR A 73 -8.84 -0.29 -4.93
C THR A 73 -7.75 0.46 -5.69
N GLU A 74 -6.68 -0.24 -6.09
CA GLU A 74 -5.57 0.37 -6.84
C GLU A 74 -6.05 1.06 -8.12
N VAL A 75 -6.86 0.37 -8.93
CA VAL A 75 -7.35 0.90 -10.21
C VAL A 75 -8.25 2.12 -9.98
N GLU A 76 -9.23 2.04 -9.09
CA GLU A 76 -10.16 3.13 -8.83
C GLU A 76 -9.47 4.36 -8.23
N VAL A 77 -8.52 4.14 -7.31
CA VAL A 77 -7.74 5.23 -6.70
C VAL A 77 -6.80 5.87 -7.72
N LEU A 78 -6.06 5.10 -8.52
CA LEU A 78 -5.21 5.65 -9.58
C LEU A 78 -6.02 6.46 -10.60
N MET A 79 -7.20 5.99 -11.00
CA MET A 79 -8.10 6.77 -11.86
C MET A 79 -8.62 8.04 -11.21
N LEU A 80 -8.86 8.04 -9.90
CA LEU A 80 -9.28 9.21 -9.14
C LEU A 80 -8.16 10.25 -9.04
N VAL A 81 -6.99 9.86 -8.49
CA VAL A 81 -5.88 10.79 -8.25
C VAL A 81 -5.21 11.24 -9.55
N GLY A 82 -5.25 10.41 -10.60
CA GLY A 82 -4.75 10.74 -11.94
C GLY A 82 -5.51 11.87 -12.64
N GLN A 83 -6.64 12.35 -12.08
CA GLN A 83 -7.32 13.56 -12.54
C GLN A 83 -6.59 14.84 -12.12
N THR A 84 -5.69 14.76 -11.13
CA THR A 84 -4.84 15.87 -10.71
C THR A 84 -3.60 15.96 -11.59
N GLU A 85 -3.55 16.96 -12.48
CA GLU A 85 -2.45 17.14 -13.47
C GLU A 85 -1.04 17.20 -12.86
N ARG A 86 -0.92 17.49 -11.56
CA ARG A 86 0.37 17.65 -10.87
C ARG A 86 0.84 16.41 -10.11
N LEU A 87 0.01 15.37 -9.97
CA LEU A 87 0.41 14.14 -9.30
C LEU A 87 1.05 13.19 -10.33
N PRO A 88 2.32 12.79 -10.14
CA PRO A 88 2.96 11.85 -11.04
C PRO A 88 2.47 10.44 -10.70
N VAL A 89 1.37 10.01 -11.31
CA VAL A 89 0.81 8.65 -11.15
C VAL A 89 0.61 8.02 -12.52
N PRO A 90 0.73 6.70 -12.67
CA PRO A 90 0.58 6.05 -13.96
C PRO A 90 -0.86 6.18 -14.47
N ARG A 91 -1.02 6.49 -15.76
CA ARG A 91 -2.33 6.39 -16.42
C ARG A 91 -2.79 4.94 -16.49
N ILE A 92 -4.03 4.68 -16.11
CA ILE A 92 -4.72 3.41 -16.40
C ILE A 92 -5.17 3.39 -17.87
N TYR A 93 -4.78 2.36 -18.61
CA TYR A 93 -5.21 2.16 -20.00
C TYR A 93 -6.47 1.30 -20.10
N THR A 94 -6.54 0.24 -19.32
CA THR A 94 -7.65 -0.73 -19.35
C THR A 94 -7.71 -1.46 -18.03
N TYR A 95 -8.92 -1.74 -17.54
CA TYR A 95 -9.17 -2.65 -16.43
C TYR A 95 -10.31 -3.60 -16.81
N ASP A 96 -10.08 -4.90 -16.66
CA ASP A 96 -11.07 -5.94 -16.88
C ASP A 96 -11.28 -6.74 -15.59
N PRO A 97 -12.40 -6.52 -14.86
CA PRO A 97 -12.78 -7.28 -13.69
C PRO A 97 -13.61 -8.54 -14.02
N SER A 98 -13.96 -8.76 -15.29
CA SER A 98 -14.96 -9.77 -15.70
C SER A 98 -14.47 -11.21 -15.60
N CYS A 99 -13.14 -11.41 -15.59
CA CYS A 99 -12.50 -12.71 -15.73
C CYS A 99 -12.95 -13.49 -16.99
N SER A 100 -13.37 -12.78 -18.05
CA SER A 100 -13.89 -13.42 -19.27
C SER A 100 -12.80 -13.82 -20.26
N LEU A 101 -11.76 -13.00 -20.41
CA LEU A 101 -10.63 -13.25 -21.30
C LEU A 101 -9.56 -14.14 -20.64
N ILE A 102 -9.36 -13.97 -19.34
CA ILE A 102 -8.49 -14.80 -18.50
C ILE A 102 -9.19 -15.04 -17.15
N PRO A 103 -8.87 -16.11 -16.41
CA PRO A 103 -9.55 -16.45 -15.14
C PRO A 103 -9.12 -15.56 -13.95
N SER A 104 -8.72 -14.32 -14.21
CA SER A 104 -8.25 -13.34 -13.22
C SER A 104 -8.66 -11.94 -13.64
N GLU A 105 -8.83 -11.05 -12.67
CA GLU A 105 -8.88 -9.61 -12.97
C GLU A 105 -7.51 -9.13 -13.43
N TYR A 106 -7.48 -8.16 -14.34
CA TYR A 106 -6.24 -7.56 -14.78
C TYR A 106 -6.43 -6.12 -15.20
N PHE A 107 -5.35 -5.35 -15.14
CA PHE A 107 -5.33 -4.01 -15.71
C PHE A 107 -3.98 -3.70 -16.36
N PHE A 108 -4.02 -2.78 -17.32
CA PHE A 108 -2.85 -2.19 -17.94
C PHE A 108 -2.70 -0.75 -17.49
N MET A 109 -1.48 -0.36 -17.18
CA MET A 109 -1.12 1.01 -16.84
C MET A 109 0.16 1.46 -17.55
N GLU A 110 0.40 2.76 -17.50
CA GLU A 110 1.64 3.39 -17.94
C GLU A 110 2.86 2.81 -17.23
N HIS A 111 3.93 2.59 -17.99
CA HIS A 111 5.22 2.26 -17.44
C HIS A 111 5.95 3.54 -17.00
N ILE A 112 6.11 3.71 -15.70
CA ILE A 112 6.86 4.85 -15.14
C ILE A 112 8.35 4.70 -15.44
N VAL A 113 8.93 5.75 -16.02
CA VAL A 113 10.38 5.85 -16.21
C VAL A 113 11.02 6.30 -14.89
N GLY A 114 12.03 5.57 -14.43
CA GLY A 114 12.76 5.92 -13.22
C GLY A 114 13.31 4.70 -12.50
N THR A 115 13.86 4.92 -11.31
CA THR A 115 14.30 3.86 -10.41
C THR A 115 13.61 4.03 -9.06
N PRO A 116 13.12 2.95 -8.42
CA PRO A 116 12.54 3.04 -7.09
C PRO A 116 13.51 3.69 -6.10
N LEU A 117 13.01 4.63 -5.28
CA LEU A 117 13.78 5.37 -4.29
C LEU A 117 14.55 4.40 -3.38
N LYS A 118 13.93 3.28 -2.98
CA LYS A 118 14.55 2.23 -2.16
C LYS A 118 15.91 1.78 -2.69
N GLN A 119 16.07 1.70 -4.01
CA GLN A 119 17.29 1.18 -4.65
C GLN A 119 18.41 2.22 -4.72
N ILE A 120 18.06 3.51 -4.82
CA ILE A 120 19.03 4.60 -5.00
C ILE A 120 19.22 5.46 -3.75
N ARG A 121 18.38 5.31 -2.71
CA ARG A 121 18.37 6.17 -1.52
C ARG A 121 19.75 6.37 -0.90
N SER A 122 20.54 5.30 -0.80
CA SER A 122 21.89 5.34 -0.20
C SER A 122 22.94 6.03 -1.08
N SER A 123 22.64 6.26 -2.35
CA SER A 123 23.51 6.95 -3.31
C SER A 123 23.18 8.44 -3.48
N LEU A 124 22.03 8.89 -2.98
CA LEU A 124 21.62 10.29 -3.05
C LEU A 124 22.40 11.13 -2.04
N THR A 125 22.70 12.38 -2.42
CA THR A 125 23.19 13.38 -1.49
C THR A 125 22.10 13.77 -0.48
N PRO A 126 22.48 14.29 0.71
CA PRO A 126 21.50 14.80 1.67
C PRO A 126 20.56 15.85 1.07
N GLU A 127 21.08 16.75 0.23
CA GLU A 127 20.31 17.81 -0.41
C GLU A 127 19.28 17.27 -1.41
N GLU A 128 19.65 16.27 -2.22
CA GLU A 128 18.72 15.60 -3.15
C GLU A 128 17.60 14.88 -2.39
N LEU A 129 17.96 14.16 -1.32
CA LEU A 129 16.98 13.42 -0.53
C LEU A 129 15.98 14.36 0.16
N VAL A 130 16.44 15.46 0.74
CA VAL A 130 15.57 16.50 1.32
C VAL A 130 14.62 17.07 0.27
N GLY A 131 15.10 17.31 -0.96
CA GLY A 131 14.26 17.79 -2.06
C GLY A 131 13.16 16.79 -2.44
N ILE A 132 13.49 15.50 -2.53
CA ILE A 132 12.54 14.43 -2.80
C ILE A 132 11.49 14.30 -1.68
N GLU A 133 11.93 14.30 -0.43
CA GLU A 133 11.03 14.17 0.73
C GLU A 133 10.08 15.36 0.86
N LEU A 134 10.56 16.58 0.62
CA LEU A 134 9.73 17.78 0.56
C LEU A 134 8.65 17.65 -0.52
N GLN A 135 9.03 17.22 -1.73
CA GLN A 135 8.09 17.02 -2.84
C GLN A 135 7.07 15.93 -2.52
N LEU A 136 7.50 14.84 -1.90
CA LEU A 136 6.64 13.75 -1.48
C LEU A 136 5.60 14.20 -0.44
N GLY A 137 5.99 15.05 0.51
CA GLY A 137 5.06 15.64 1.48
C GLY A 137 3.97 16.48 0.78
N ILE A 138 4.34 17.25 -0.25
CA ILE A 138 3.38 18.03 -1.05
C ILE A 138 2.38 17.10 -1.77
N TYR A 139 2.88 16.04 -2.41
CA TYR A 139 2.03 15.07 -3.12
C TYR A 139 1.10 14.31 -2.17
N SER A 140 1.62 13.87 -1.01
CA SER A 140 0.81 13.21 0.02
C SER A 140 -0.31 14.11 0.52
N ARG A 141 -0.05 15.41 0.72
CA ARG A 141 -1.12 16.37 1.07
C ARG A 141 -2.18 16.47 -0.03
N TRP A 142 -1.79 16.48 -1.30
CA TRP A 142 -2.76 16.52 -2.41
C TRP A 142 -3.61 15.24 -2.47
N ILE A 143 -3.00 14.07 -2.30
CA ILE A 143 -3.73 12.80 -2.19
C ILE A 143 -4.70 12.84 -1.00
N ASN A 144 -4.25 13.30 0.16
CA ASN A 144 -5.09 13.39 1.36
C ASN A 144 -6.15 14.50 1.30
N SER A 145 -6.14 15.35 0.27
CA SER A 145 -7.16 16.39 0.09
C SER A 145 -8.47 15.86 -0.50
N TYR A 146 -8.46 14.64 -1.06
CA TYR A 146 -9.67 13.96 -1.45
C TYR A 146 -10.45 13.53 -0.21
N GLN A 147 -11.73 13.89 -0.15
CA GLN A 147 -12.60 13.63 0.99
C GLN A 147 -13.59 12.51 0.67
N GLY A 148 -13.72 11.57 1.60
CA GLY A 148 -14.73 10.53 1.62
C GLY A 148 -15.89 10.91 2.53
N THR A 149 -17.03 10.25 2.35
CA THR A 149 -18.21 10.43 3.22
C THR A 149 -18.21 9.52 4.45
N GLN A 150 -17.40 8.46 4.43
CA GLN A 150 -17.28 7.46 5.48
C GLN A 150 -15.81 7.04 5.63
N PHE A 151 -15.48 6.45 6.77
CA PHE A 151 -14.16 5.91 7.07
C PHE A 151 -14.09 4.41 6.81
N GLY A 152 -12.90 3.89 6.54
CA GLY A 152 -12.61 2.46 6.38
C GLY A 152 -12.14 2.10 4.98
N TYR A 153 -12.18 0.80 4.66
CA TYR A 153 -11.64 0.24 3.43
C TYR A 153 -12.23 0.90 2.18
N TYR A 154 -11.43 1.13 1.15
CA TYR A 154 -11.92 1.74 -0.09
C TYR A 154 -12.99 0.86 -0.76
N HIS A 155 -12.75 -0.44 -0.86
CA HIS A 155 -13.63 -1.38 -1.55
C HIS A 155 -13.87 -2.69 -0.78
N GLN A 156 -14.68 -2.65 0.29
CA GLN A 156 -15.04 -3.86 1.05
C GLN A 156 -16.49 -3.78 1.55
N GLU A 157 -17.25 -4.87 1.36
CA GLU A 157 -18.62 -4.97 1.86
C GLU A 157 -18.63 -4.84 3.39
N ASN A 158 -19.48 -3.98 3.93
CA ASN A 158 -19.52 -3.62 5.36
C ASN A 158 -18.18 -3.08 5.91
N GLY A 159 -17.26 -2.63 5.04
CA GLY A 159 -15.94 -2.13 5.38
C GLY A 159 -15.91 -0.66 5.80
N TRP A 160 -17.06 -0.03 6.02
CA TRP A 160 -17.18 1.41 6.26
C TRP A 160 -17.86 1.74 7.59
N ARG A 161 -17.47 2.84 8.22
CA ARG A 161 -18.07 3.37 9.45
C ARG A 161 -18.20 4.89 9.38
N ASP A 162 -19.09 5.43 10.21
CA ASP A 162 -19.35 6.87 10.25
C ASP A 162 -18.27 7.62 11.05
N THR A 163 -17.55 6.92 11.93
CA THR A 163 -16.47 7.50 12.74
C THR A 163 -15.15 6.79 12.55
N TRP A 164 -14.05 7.53 12.67
CA TRP A 164 -12.72 6.97 12.55
C TRP A 164 -12.38 5.92 13.63
N PRO A 165 -12.72 6.10 14.93
CA PRO A 165 -12.50 5.07 15.94
C PRO A 165 -13.15 3.72 15.59
N GLU A 166 -14.39 3.74 15.08
CA GLU A 166 -15.10 2.52 14.68
C GLU A 166 -14.45 1.86 13.46
N ALA A 167 -14.06 2.65 12.46
CA ALA A 167 -13.39 2.14 11.25
C ALA A 167 -12.03 1.54 11.59
N PHE A 168 -11.20 2.26 12.35
CA PHE A 168 -9.88 1.79 12.75
C PHE A 168 -9.97 0.54 13.63
N LEU A 169 -10.92 0.49 14.57
CA LEU A 169 -11.15 -0.70 15.40
C LEU A 169 -11.56 -1.90 14.54
N MET A 170 -12.43 -1.71 13.55
CA MET A 170 -12.78 -2.78 12.60
C MET A 170 -11.55 -3.26 11.82
N MET A 171 -10.73 -2.33 11.29
CA MET A 171 -9.56 -2.68 10.49
C MET A 171 -8.51 -3.45 11.30
N ILE A 172 -8.22 -3.02 12.53
CA ILE A 172 -7.25 -3.72 13.39
C ILE A 172 -7.81 -5.05 13.90
N ASP A 173 -9.12 -5.15 14.15
CA ASP A 173 -9.77 -6.41 14.54
C ASP A 173 -9.76 -7.44 13.39
N ASP A 174 -9.94 -7.01 12.14
CA ASP A 174 -9.78 -7.85 10.95
C ASP A 174 -8.39 -8.50 10.92
N VAL A 175 -7.33 -7.71 11.18
CA VAL A 175 -5.95 -8.20 11.24
C VAL A 175 -5.73 -9.15 12.42
N LEU A 176 -6.20 -8.79 13.63
CA LEU A 176 -6.06 -9.65 14.80
C LEU A 176 -6.81 -10.98 14.62
N THR A 177 -7.98 -10.95 13.98
CA THR A 177 -8.77 -12.14 13.64
C THR A 177 -8.03 -13.03 12.65
N ASP A 178 -7.44 -12.44 11.60
CA ASP A 178 -6.56 -13.17 10.67
C ASP A 178 -5.39 -13.85 11.41
N GLY A 179 -4.74 -13.14 12.33
CA GLY A 179 -3.66 -13.69 13.16
C GLY A 179 -4.11 -14.89 14.01
N LYS A 180 -5.27 -14.79 14.65
CA LYS A 180 -5.86 -15.88 15.46
C LYS A 180 -6.22 -17.09 14.60
N GLU A 181 -6.88 -16.88 13.46
CA GLU A 181 -7.29 -17.95 12.53
C GLU A 181 -6.10 -18.65 11.89
N ALA A 182 -5.02 -17.92 11.59
CA ALA A 182 -3.77 -18.47 11.07
C ALA A 182 -2.89 -19.11 12.16
N GLY A 183 -3.28 -19.04 13.44
CA GLY A 183 -2.52 -19.60 14.56
C GLY A 183 -1.20 -18.86 14.85
N VAL A 184 -1.10 -17.58 14.51
CA VAL A 184 0.08 -16.75 14.78
C VAL A 184 0.22 -16.50 16.28
N ILE A 185 1.36 -16.90 16.84
CA ILE A 185 1.70 -16.68 18.25
C ILE A 185 2.57 -15.45 18.37
N LEU A 186 1.99 -14.33 18.84
CA LEU A 186 2.72 -13.08 19.05
C LEU A 186 3.56 -13.11 20.35
N PRO A 187 4.57 -12.23 20.50
CA PRO A 187 5.36 -12.11 21.72
C PRO A 187 4.55 -11.81 23.00
N VAL A 188 3.32 -11.30 22.86
CA VAL A 188 2.36 -11.04 23.94
C VAL A 188 0.99 -11.59 23.56
N SER A 189 0.08 -11.74 24.55
CA SER A 189 -1.26 -12.26 24.28
C SER A 189 -2.11 -11.27 23.47
N TYR A 190 -2.97 -11.79 22.59
CA TYR A 190 -3.99 -10.99 21.88
C TYR A 190 -4.83 -10.13 22.84
N SER A 191 -5.20 -10.68 24.00
CA SER A 191 -5.96 -9.95 25.02
C SER A 191 -5.23 -8.72 25.58
N LEU A 192 -3.90 -8.79 25.70
CA LEU A 192 -3.11 -7.65 26.16
C LEU A 192 -3.03 -6.58 25.06
N ILE A 193 -2.88 -7.00 23.80
CA ILE A 193 -2.89 -6.10 22.64
C ILE A 193 -4.22 -5.35 22.55
N GLU A 194 -5.34 -6.07 22.60
CA GLU A 194 -6.70 -5.50 22.60
C GLU A 194 -6.93 -4.52 23.75
N SER A 195 -6.38 -4.81 24.93
CA SER A 195 -6.44 -3.91 26.09
C SER A 195 -5.69 -2.59 25.86
N GLU A 196 -4.47 -2.64 25.30
CA GLU A 196 -3.69 -1.42 25.02
C GLU A 196 -4.28 -0.60 23.86
N ILE A 197 -4.87 -1.26 22.86
CA ILE A 197 -5.66 -0.60 21.81
C ILE A 197 -6.82 0.15 22.45
N SER A 198 -7.62 -0.53 23.29
CA SER A 198 -8.79 0.05 23.96
C SER A 198 -8.43 1.25 24.84
N ARG A 199 -7.29 1.18 25.55
CA ARG A 199 -6.79 2.26 26.40
C ARG A 199 -6.51 3.55 25.63
N ASN A 200 -6.08 3.45 24.37
CA ASN A 200 -5.69 4.59 23.55
C ASN A 200 -6.77 5.02 22.53
N MET A 201 -7.87 4.27 22.39
CA MET A 201 -8.94 4.52 21.42
C MET A 201 -9.52 5.94 21.47
N HIS A 202 -9.58 6.55 22.66
CA HIS A 202 -10.09 7.92 22.84
C HIS A 202 -9.33 8.98 22.02
N ALA A 203 -8.07 8.73 21.68
CA ALA A 203 -7.27 9.65 20.87
C ALA A 203 -7.77 9.76 19.43
N LEU A 204 -8.47 8.74 18.92
CA LEU A 204 -9.02 8.70 17.56
C LEU A 204 -10.27 9.61 17.41
N ASN A 205 -10.90 10.03 18.51
CA ASN A 205 -12.13 10.83 18.49
C ASN A 205 -11.93 12.25 17.91
N GLU A 206 -10.70 12.76 17.84
CA GLU A 206 -10.42 14.06 17.21
C GLU A 206 -10.55 14.04 15.69
N VAL A 207 -10.54 12.85 15.07
CA VAL A 207 -10.60 12.70 13.63
C VAL A 207 -12.06 12.72 13.18
N THR A 208 -12.40 13.75 12.40
CA THR A 208 -13.76 14.00 11.94
C THR A 208 -13.91 14.02 10.42
N GLU A 209 -12.80 14.07 9.68
CA GLU A 209 -12.78 14.08 8.22
C GLU A 209 -12.13 12.80 7.69
N ALA A 210 -12.81 12.11 6.78
CA ALA A 210 -12.29 10.96 6.08
C ALA A 210 -11.52 11.42 4.85
N CYS A 211 -10.20 11.24 4.86
CA CYS A 211 -9.31 11.58 3.76
C CYS A 211 -8.88 10.32 3.03
N LEU A 212 -8.61 10.41 1.73
CA LEU A 212 -7.95 9.33 1.01
C LEU A 212 -6.52 9.17 1.52
N VAL A 213 -6.19 7.99 2.03
CA VAL A 213 -4.85 7.63 2.53
C VAL A 213 -4.18 6.71 1.51
N ASP A 214 -2.94 7.01 1.13
CA ASP A 214 -2.07 6.15 0.31
C ASP A 214 -1.10 5.36 1.21
N TRP A 215 -1.68 4.41 1.95
CA TRP A 215 -0.97 3.79 3.06
C TRP A 215 0.24 2.94 2.67
N ASP A 216 0.35 2.54 1.39
CA ASP A 216 1.50 1.80 0.84
C ASP A 216 2.56 2.72 0.20
N LEU A 217 2.62 4.00 0.59
CA LEU A 217 3.61 4.96 0.09
C LEU A 217 4.99 4.80 0.74
N TRP A 218 5.63 3.64 0.55
CA TRP A 218 7.01 3.40 0.96
C TRP A 218 8.00 3.57 -0.21
N ASP A 219 9.30 3.65 0.07
CA ASP A 219 10.35 3.96 -0.92
C ASP A 219 10.39 3.02 -2.14
N GLY A 220 9.80 1.82 -2.04
CA GLY A 220 9.68 0.89 -3.18
C GLY A 220 8.68 1.36 -4.25
N ASN A 221 7.70 2.17 -3.85
CA ASN A 221 6.59 2.62 -4.69
C ASN A 221 6.78 4.06 -5.22
N ILE A 222 7.91 4.69 -4.91
CA ILE A 222 8.27 6.05 -5.34
C ILE A 222 9.39 5.94 -6.37
N PHE A 223 9.14 6.36 -7.60
CA PHE A 223 10.10 6.32 -8.69
C PHE A 223 10.78 7.67 -8.87
N ILE A 224 12.10 7.63 -9.05
CA ILE A 224 12.94 8.80 -9.27
C ILE A 224 13.51 8.77 -10.68
N HIS A 225 13.41 9.88 -11.41
CA HIS A 225 14.04 10.09 -12.70
C HIS A 225 14.60 11.51 -12.76
N GLU A 226 15.86 11.65 -13.22
CA GLU A 226 16.55 12.95 -13.31
C GLU A 226 16.48 13.79 -12.02
N GLY A 227 16.57 13.12 -10.85
CA GLY A 227 16.57 13.76 -9.54
C GLY A 227 15.21 14.27 -9.06
N GLN A 228 14.10 13.86 -9.70
CA GLN A 228 12.73 14.22 -9.33
C GLN A 228 11.85 12.98 -9.19
N ILE A 229 10.76 13.09 -8.43
CA ILE A 229 9.74 12.03 -8.39
C ILE A 229 9.04 11.98 -9.75
N SER A 230 9.18 10.85 -10.43
CA SER A 230 8.59 10.60 -11.75
C SER A 230 7.34 9.71 -11.69
N GLY A 231 7.11 9.02 -10.57
CA GLY A 231 5.88 8.27 -10.36
C GLY A 231 5.68 7.83 -8.91
N ILE A 232 4.43 7.81 -8.50
CA ILE A 232 3.91 7.14 -7.31
C ILE A 232 2.99 6.03 -7.83
N ILE A 233 3.24 4.80 -7.38
CA ILE A 233 2.51 3.61 -7.84
C ILE A 233 1.95 2.83 -6.65
N ASP A 234 1.14 1.81 -6.95
CA ASP A 234 0.70 0.79 -5.99
C ASP A 234 -0.21 1.31 -4.86
N PHE A 235 -1.35 1.89 -5.25
CA PHE A 235 -2.38 2.39 -4.33
C PHE A 235 -3.27 1.26 -3.77
N GLU A 236 -2.80 0.01 -3.76
CA GLU A 236 -3.65 -1.15 -3.47
C GLU A 236 -4.16 -1.21 -2.03
N ARG A 237 -3.43 -0.57 -1.09
CA ARG A 237 -3.79 -0.48 0.33
C ARG A 237 -4.45 0.85 0.69
N ALA A 238 -4.93 1.61 -0.29
CA ALA A 238 -5.60 2.87 -0.03
C ALA A 238 -6.95 2.68 0.68
N PHE A 239 -7.31 3.63 1.54
CA PHE A 239 -8.57 3.64 2.29
C PHE A 239 -8.96 5.06 2.71
N TRP A 240 -10.16 5.22 3.26
CA TRP A 240 -10.66 6.48 3.79
C TRP A 240 -10.35 6.58 5.29
N GLY A 241 -9.48 7.49 5.71
CA GLY A 241 -8.94 7.52 7.07
C GLY A 241 -8.34 8.86 7.49
N GLU A 242 -7.61 8.84 8.61
CA GLU A 242 -6.83 10.00 9.04
C GLU A 242 -5.49 10.06 8.28
N PRO A 243 -5.09 11.21 7.71
CA PRO A 243 -3.79 11.36 7.06
C PRO A 243 -2.58 11.06 7.94
N LEU A 244 -2.71 11.22 9.26
CA LEU A 244 -1.62 10.87 10.17
C LEU A 244 -1.30 9.39 10.16
N ILE A 245 -2.03 8.48 9.52
CA ILE A 245 -1.67 7.05 9.41
C ILE A 245 -0.61 6.76 8.33
N GLU A 246 -0.36 7.71 7.42
CA GLU A 246 0.56 7.53 6.28
C GLU A 246 1.95 7.05 6.69
N TYR A 247 2.60 6.27 5.82
CA TYR A 247 3.90 5.64 6.08
C TYR A 247 4.98 6.65 6.51
N TYR A 248 5.03 7.82 5.86
CA TYR A 248 5.99 8.88 6.13
C TYR A 248 5.71 9.72 7.39
N PHE A 249 4.59 9.52 8.09
CA PHE A 249 4.44 10.00 9.47
C PHE A 249 4.86 8.94 10.50
N GLY A 250 5.11 7.71 10.06
CA GLY A 250 5.47 6.58 10.89
C GLY A 250 6.96 6.47 11.17
N ARG A 251 7.28 5.56 12.08
CA ARG A 251 8.66 5.38 12.61
C ARG A 251 9.73 5.03 11.58
N PHE A 252 9.36 4.54 10.39
CA PHE A 252 10.31 4.06 9.40
C PHE A 252 10.83 5.15 8.46
N ALA A 253 10.03 6.17 8.19
CA ALA A 253 10.29 7.11 7.11
C ALA A 253 10.05 8.59 7.47
N ARG A 254 9.66 8.88 8.71
CA ARG A 254 9.43 10.25 9.16
C ARG A 254 10.68 11.11 9.05
N THR A 255 10.56 12.23 8.32
CA THR A 255 11.59 13.27 8.22
C THR A 255 10.99 14.67 8.30
N GLU A 256 11.80 15.64 8.74
CA GLU A 256 11.38 17.05 8.82
C GLU A 256 11.04 17.61 7.43
N ALA A 257 11.76 17.18 6.38
CA ALA A 257 11.53 17.62 5.01
C ALA A 257 10.15 17.20 4.49
N PHE A 258 9.76 15.94 4.74
CA PHE A 258 8.42 15.46 4.42
C PHE A 258 7.35 16.25 5.16
N GLU A 259 7.49 16.43 6.48
CA GLU A 259 6.55 17.20 7.31
C GLU A 259 6.42 18.66 6.86
N GLN A 260 7.54 19.28 6.44
CA GLN A 260 7.55 20.62 5.87
C GLN A 260 6.79 20.67 4.53
N GLY A 261 7.02 19.71 3.64
CA GLY A 261 6.34 19.62 2.35
C GLY A 261 4.84 19.40 2.50
N TYR A 262 4.48 18.51 3.42
CA TYR A 262 3.09 18.26 3.81
C TYR A 262 2.47 19.50 4.48
N GLY A 263 3.24 20.21 5.30
CA GLY A 263 2.77 21.35 6.09
C GLY A 263 2.14 20.94 7.42
N ARG A 264 2.45 19.74 7.93
CA ARG A 264 1.99 19.24 9.23
C ARG A 264 3.07 18.37 9.86
N THR A 265 3.18 18.44 11.18
CA THR A 265 4.00 17.56 12.02
C THR A 265 3.15 17.00 13.15
N VAL A 266 3.55 15.85 13.70
CA VAL A 266 2.93 15.26 14.89
C VAL A 266 3.37 16.06 16.12
N SER A 267 2.44 16.76 16.75
CA SER A 267 2.73 17.80 17.75
C SER A 267 2.05 17.56 19.11
N THR A 268 0.85 16.98 19.15
CA THR A 268 0.08 16.80 20.39
C THR A 268 0.25 15.41 21.00
N ASP A 269 -0.10 15.25 22.28
CA ASP A 269 -0.12 13.94 22.94
C ASP A 269 -1.11 12.97 22.27
N LEU A 270 -2.28 13.46 21.86
CA LEU A 270 -3.29 12.64 21.19
C LEU A 270 -2.81 12.20 19.79
N GLU A 271 -2.16 13.08 19.02
CA GLU A 271 -1.55 12.71 17.74
C GLU A 271 -0.46 11.65 17.92
N ARG A 272 0.38 11.77 18.96
CA ARG A 272 1.39 10.75 19.27
C ARG A 272 0.73 9.39 19.61
N ARG A 273 -0.37 9.40 20.40
CA ARG A 273 -1.13 8.18 20.72
C ARG A 273 -1.73 7.53 19.48
N ARG A 274 -2.30 8.33 18.57
CA ARG A 274 -2.80 7.85 17.27
C ARG A 274 -1.68 7.24 16.44
N ARG A 275 -0.52 7.91 16.34
CA ARG A 275 0.64 7.34 15.64
C ARG A 275 1.12 6.02 16.23
N ALA A 276 1.14 5.88 17.55
CA ALA A 276 1.52 4.62 18.18
C ALA A 276 0.52 3.49 17.85
N LEU A 277 -0.77 3.78 17.77
CA LEU A 277 -1.78 2.82 17.31
C LEU A 277 -1.58 2.44 15.83
N TYR A 278 -1.26 3.40 14.98
CA TYR A 278 -1.02 3.18 13.54
C TYR A 278 0.24 2.36 13.28
N ASP A 279 1.31 2.63 14.04
CA ASP A 279 2.53 1.84 14.00
C ASP A 279 2.27 0.41 14.46
N LEU A 280 1.47 0.21 15.52
CA LEU A 280 1.05 -1.13 15.95
C LEU A 280 0.23 -1.85 14.86
N TYR A 281 -0.71 -1.16 14.21
CA TYR A 281 -1.50 -1.73 13.12
C TYR A 281 -0.61 -2.23 11.98
N PHE A 282 0.38 -1.42 11.56
CA PHE A 282 1.35 -1.83 10.54
C PHE A 282 2.19 -3.04 10.99
N ASP A 283 2.66 -3.05 12.24
CA ASP A 283 3.46 -4.16 12.78
C ASP A 283 2.72 -5.48 12.83
N LEU A 284 1.45 -5.44 13.24
CA LEU A 284 0.58 -6.62 13.25
C LEU A 284 0.44 -7.18 11.85
N ILE A 285 0.24 -6.32 10.84
CA ILE A 285 0.18 -6.73 9.44
C ILE A 285 1.51 -7.38 9.01
N LEU A 286 2.66 -6.76 9.27
CA LEU A 286 3.97 -7.32 8.91
C LEU A 286 4.20 -8.71 9.51
N VAL A 287 3.82 -8.93 10.76
CA VAL A 287 3.97 -10.24 11.41
C VAL A 287 3.00 -11.26 10.84
N ILE A 288 1.72 -10.90 10.71
CA ILE A 288 0.64 -11.83 10.34
C ILE A 288 0.71 -12.17 8.85
N GLU A 289 1.09 -11.23 7.98
CA GLU A 289 1.21 -11.46 6.54
C GLU A 289 2.26 -12.54 6.22
N CYS A 290 3.28 -12.73 7.08
CA CYS A 290 4.28 -13.78 6.91
C CYS A 290 3.65 -15.17 6.78
N SER A 291 2.58 -15.44 7.55
CA SER A 291 1.85 -16.72 7.52
C SER A 291 1.01 -16.89 6.25
N TYR A 292 0.34 -15.83 5.81
CA TYR A 292 -0.49 -15.84 4.60
C TYR A 292 0.37 -15.92 3.33
N ARG A 293 1.50 -15.21 3.32
CA ARG A 293 2.44 -15.16 2.19
C ARG A 293 3.45 -16.30 2.19
N LYS A 294 3.49 -17.11 3.25
CA LYS A 294 4.40 -18.24 3.44
C LYS A 294 5.85 -17.86 3.20
N TYR A 295 6.29 -16.76 3.81
CA TYR A 295 7.68 -16.35 3.70
C TYR A 295 8.61 -17.42 4.26
N GLU A 296 9.71 -17.68 3.55
CA GLU A 296 10.74 -18.65 3.97
C GLU A 296 11.98 -17.95 4.56
N ASN A 297 12.10 -16.63 4.37
CA ASN A 297 13.22 -15.86 4.89
C ASN A 297 13.07 -15.67 6.41
N LEU A 298 13.78 -16.50 7.19
CA LEU A 298 13.75 -16.48 8.65
C LEU A 298 14.28 -15.18 9.26
N GLU A 299 15.21 -14.49 8.61
CA GLU A 299 15.71 -13.19 9.10
C GLU A 299 14.63 -12.12 9.00
N HIS A 300 13.89 -12.10 7.88
CA HIS A 300 12.76 -11.20 7.71
C HIS A 300 11.65 -11.50 8.73
N ILE A 301 11.28 -12.77 8.91
CA ILE A 301 10.28 -13.16 9.92
C ILE A 301 10.75 -12.77 11.32
N LYS A 302 12.01 -13.02 11.69
CA LYS A 302 12.54 -12.60 12.99
C LYS A 302 12.44 -11.09 13.17
N TRP A 303 12.80 -10.33 12.13
CA TRP A 303 12.72 -8.88 12.14
C TRP A 303 11.28 -8.38 12.35
N THR A 304 10.25 -9.00 11.74
CA THR A 304 8.85 -8.54 11.94
C THR A 304 8.41 -8.68 13.40
N TYR A 305 8.83 -9.73 14.11
CA TYR A 305 8.53 -9.94 15.52
C TYR A 305 9.30 -8.98 16.45
N GLU A 306 10.57 -8.73 16.18
CA GLU A 306 11.36 -7.73 16.89
C GLU A 306 10.76 -6.34 16.71
N ASN A 307 10.39 -6.03 15.48
CA ASN A 307 9.73 -4.79 15.09
C ASN A 307 8.39 -4.60 15.83
N PHE A 308 7.52 -5.62 15.86
CA PHE A 308 6.30 -5.61 16.65
C PHE A 308 6.57 -5.36 18.14
N SER A 309 7.59 -5.99 18.71
CA SER A 309 7.91 -5.83 20.13
C SER A 309 8.30 -4.39 20.49
N VAL A 310 9.05 -3.73 19.61
CA VAL A 310 9.41 -2.30 19.76
C VAL A 310 8.17 -1.41 19.67
N GLY A 311 7.35 -1.60 18.64
CA GLY A 311 6.12 -0.82 18.45
C GLY A 311 5.13 -0.97 19.61
N PHE A 312 4.98 -2.20 20.10
CA PHE A 312 4.10 -2.50 21.21
C PHE A 312 4.55 -1.86 22.52
N GLU A 313 5.85 -1.90 22.85
CA GLU A 313 6.38 -1.21 24.02
C GLU A 313 6.27 0.31 23.91
N ASN A 314 6.43 0.89 22.71
CA ASN A 314 6.19 2.32 22.50
C ASN A 314 4.73 2.71 22.80
N LEU A 315 3.75 1.92 22.37
CA LEU A 315 2.34 2.14 22.68
C LEU A 315 2.04 2.04 24.19
N ARG A 316 2.76 1.19 24.93
CA ARG A 316 2.54 1.03 26.38
C ARG A 316 3.11 2.19 27.20
N ASN A 317 4.17 2.81 26.69
CA ASN A 317 4.90 3.87 27.37
C ASN A 317 4.36 5.29 27.09
N ILE A 318 3.34 5.41 26.25
CA ILE A 318 2.79 6.71 25.80
C ILE A 318 1.71 7.31 26.70
#